data_AF-A0AA91SYY2-F1
#
_entry.id   AF-A0AA91SYY2-F1
#
_cell.length_a   1.000
_cell.length_b   1.000
_cell.length_c   1.000
_cell.angle_alpha   90.00
_cell.angle_beta   90.00
_cell.angle_gamma   90.00
#
_symmetry.space_group_name_H-M   'P 1'
#
loop_
_entity.id
_entity.type
_entity.pdbx_description
1 polymer ?
#
loop_
_entity_poly.entity_id
_entity_poly.type
_entity_poly.pdbx_seq_one_letter_code
_entity_poly.pdbx_strand_id
1 'polypeptide(L)' 'MMNRFKLNSFYQKDKSEMKVKRLRQTIILACEETGERIYLTSKNKRNTPERLVLKKYSPKLRRRAIFKEMK' A
#
# COMPACT_ATOMS: atom_id res chain seq x y z
N MET A 1 31.37 20.13 -10.86
CA MET A 1 30.21 20.87 -10.29
C MET A 1 28.95 20.47 -11.04
N MET A 2 27.85 20.10 -10.37
CA MET A 2 26.58 19.77 -11.04
C MET A 2 25.85 21.05 -11.48
N ASN A 3 25.50 21.14 -12.77
CA ASN A 3 24.79 22.27 -13.36
C ASN A 3 23.44 22.54 -12.70
N ARG A 4 23.08 23.82 -12.56
CA ARG A 4 21.81 24.31 -11.97
C ARG A 4 20.55 23.71 -12.62
N PHE A 5 20.59 23.41 -13.92
CA PHE A 5 19.53 22.70 -14.62
C PHE A 5 19.33 21.25 -14.11
N LYS A 6 20.42 20.54 -13.77
CA LYS A 6 20.34 19.20 -13.17
C LYS A 6 19.72 19.26 -11.77
N LEU A 7 20.07 20.25 -10.95
CA LEU A 7 19.48 20.48 -9.62
C LEU A 7 17.97 20.75 -9.69
N ASN A 8 17.50 21.59 -10.63
CA ASN A 8 16.07 21.85 -10.79
C ASN A 8 15.30 20.60 -11.24
N SER A 9 15.83 19.86 -12.23
CA SER A 9 15.20 18.62 -12.70
C SER A 9 15.10 17.55 -11.60
N PHE A 10 16.13 17.44 -10.75
CA PHE A 10 16.19 16.53 -9.62
C PHE A 10 15.14 16.90 -8.56
N TYR A 11 15.09 18.18 -8.17
CA TYR A 11 14.14 18.67 -7.18
C TYR A 11 12.67 18.55 -7.64
N GLN A 12 12.41 18.74 -8.94
CA GLN A 12 11.09 18.52 -9.52
C GLN A 12 10.66 17.04 -9.43
N LYS A 13 11.61 16.12 -9.62
CA LYS A 13 11.40 14.68 -9.55
C LYS A 13 11.04 14.24 -8.12
N ASP A 14 11.81 14.67 -7.12
CA ASP A 14 11.54 14.37 -5.70
C ASP A 14 10.14 14.85 -5.25
N LYS A 15 9.74 16.06 -5.67
CA LYS A 15 8.38 16.58 -5.40
C LYS A 15 7.28 15.75 -6.05
N SER A 16 7.50 15.28 -7.28
CA SER A 16 6.53 14.43 -7.98
C SER A 16 6.40 13.05 -7.32
N GLU A 17 7.50 12.46 -6.86
CA GLU A 17 7.50 11.20 -6.11
C GLU A 17 6.81 11.33 -4.75
N MET A 18 7.08 12.43 -4.01
CA MET A 18 6.34 12.76 -2.79
C MET A 18 4.84 13.00 -3.04
N LYS A 19 4.46 13.54 -4.20
CA LYS A 19 3.05 13.72 -4.57
C LYS A 19 2.36 12.38 -4.83
N VAL A 20 3.00 11.46 -5.54
CA VAL A 20 2.46 10.11 -5.80
C VAL A 20 2.31 9.30 -4.51
N LYS A 21 3.28 9.41 -3.58
CA LYS A 21 3.22 8.75 -2.27
C LYS A 21 2.01 9.19 -1.44
N ARG A 22 1.56 10.46 -1.57
CA ARG A 22 0.35 10.97 -0.91
C ARG A 22 -0.97 10.42 -1.45
N LEU A 23 -1.00 9.87 -2.68
CA LEU A 23 -2.24 9.30 -3.25
C LEU A 23 -2.53 7.87 -2.80
N ARG A 24 -1.51 7.11 -2.37
CA ARG A 24 -1.69 5.72 -1.93
C ARG A 24 -2.01 5.70 -0.44
N GLN A 25 -3.12 5.09 -0.09
CA GLN A 25 -3.55 4.92 1.29
C GLN A 25 -3.01 3.59 1.81
N THR A 26 -2.31 3.62 2.95
CA THR A 26 -1.94 2.41 3.68
C THR A 26 -3.17 1.80 4.35
N ILE A 27 -3.34 0.50 4.20
CA ILE A 27 -4.43 -0.30 4.77
C ILE A 27 -3.87 -1.55 5.45
N ILE A 28 -4.65 -2.09 6.37
CA ILE A 28 -4.35 -3.33 7.07
C ILE A 28 -5.33 -4.39 6.60
N LEU A 29 -4.84 -5.61 6.31
CA LEU A 29 -5.68 -6.75 6.00
C LEU A 29 -5.79 -7.67 7.22
N ALA A 30 -7.02 -7.99 7.60
CA ALA A 30 -7.36 -8.88 8.69
C ALA A 30 -7.89 -10.23 8.16
N CYS A 31 -7.45 -11.33 8.75
CA CYS A 31 -7.99 -12.66 8.44
C CYS A 31 -9.46 -12.75 8.89
N GLU A 32 -10.33 -13.26 8.02
CA GLU A 32 -11.76 -13.44 8.33
C GLU A 32 -12.00 -14.51 9.41
N GLU A 33 -11.19 -15.56 9.43
CA GLU A 33 -11.37 -16.70 10.34
C GLU A 33 -10.69 -16.47 11.70
N THR A 34 -9.47 -15.92 11.70
CA THR A 34 -8.64 -15.79 12.91
C THR A 34 -8.56 -14.37 13.47
N GLY A 35 -9.06 -13.36 12.73
CA GLY A 35 -8.96 -11.95 13.12
C GLY A 35 -7.53 -11.36 13.05
N GLU A 36 -6.56 -12.11 12.51
CA GLU A 36 -5.15 -11.72 12.48
C GLU A 36 -4.87 -10.56 11.52
N ARG A 37 -4.18 -9.51 12.00
CA ARG A 37 -3.85 -8.29 11.25
C ARG A 37 -2.38 -8.29 10.84
N ILE A 38 -2.01 -9.14 9.89
CA ILE A 38 -0.60 -9.42 9.56
C ILE A 38 -0.10 -8.56 8.40
N TYR A 39 -0.98 -8.17 7.48
CA TYR A 39 -0.56 -7.56 6.23
C TYR A 39 -0.83 -6.05 6.19
N LEU A 40 0.25 -5.28 6.11
CA LEU A 40 0.25 -3.88 5.73
C LEU A 40 0.42 -3.78 4.21
N THR A 41 -0.53 -3.14 3.55
CA THR A 41 -0.48 -2.91 2.11
C THR A 41 -0.89 -1.48 1.79
N SER A 42 -0.55 -1.00 0.60
CA SER A 42 -1.04 0.30 0.13
C SER A 42 -1.98 0.10 -1.04
N LYS A 43 -3.13 0.77 -1.01
CA LYS A 43 -4.08 0.78 -2.12
C LYS A 43 -4.27 2.19 -2.67
N ASN A 44 -4.61 2.27 -3.95
CA ASN A 44 -5.02 3.51 -4.57
C ASN A 44 -6.54 3.58 -4.58
N LYS A 45 -7.12 4.40 -3.69
CA LYS A 45 -8.57 4.55 -3.54
C LYS A 45 -9.26 5.03 -4.82
N ARG A 46 -8.54 5.70 -5.74
CA ARG A 46 -9.10 6.14 -7.04
C ARG A 46 -9.38 4.98 -7.98
N ASN A 47 -8.49 3.98 -8.01
CA ASN A 47 -8.60 2.86 -8.96
C ASN A 47 -9.41 1.70 -8.35
N THR A 48 -9.29 1.49 -7.03
CA THR A 48 -9.99 0.44 -6.29
C THR A 48 -10.74 1.05 -5.11
N PRO A 49 -11.96 1.58 -5.33
CA PRO A 49 -12.75 2.20 -4.26
C PRO A 49 -13.30 1.17 -3.25
N GLU A 50 -13.49 -0.07 -3.69
CA GLU A 50 -14.04 -1.17 -2.89
C GLU A 50 -13.08 -1.67 -1.80
N ARG A 51 -13.61 -2.47 -0.88
CA ARG A 51 -12.84 -3.14 0.19
C ARG A 51 -12.04 -4.28 -0.42
N LEU A 52 -10.73 -4.31 -0.16
CA LEU A 52 -9.89 -5.38 -0.68
C LEU A 52 -10.17 -6.71 0.05
N VAL A 53 -10.33 -7.77 -0.74
CA VAL A 53 -10.46 -9.15 -0.28
C VAL A 53 -9.40 -9.98 -1.01
N LEU A 54 -8.44 -10.51 -0.27
CA LEU A 54 -7.30 -11.25 -0.83
C LEU A 54 -7.11 -12.59 -0.12
N LYS A 55 -6.79 -13.63 -0.88
CA LYS A 55 -6.36 -14.91 -0.32
C LYS A 55 -4.87 -14.83 0.04
N LYS A 56 -4.55 -14.92 1.32
CA LYS A 56 -3.17 -14.85 1.85
C LYS A 56 -2.94 -15.94 2.89
N TYR A 57 -1.68 -16.19 3.21
CA TYR A 57 -1.30 -17.28 4.12
C TYR A 57 -1.50 -16.85 5.58
N SER A 58 -2.29 -17.60 6.34
CA SER A 58 -2.33 -17.43 7.80
C SER A 58 -1.33 -18.39 8.45
N PRO A 59 -0.35 -17.90 9.24
CA PRO A 59 0.57 -18.75 9.97
C PRO A 59 -0.13 -19.56 11.08
N LYS A 60 -1.22 -19.03 11.68
CA LYS A 60 -2.01 -19.77 12.68
C LYS A 60 -2.75 -20.96 12.08
N LEU A 61 -3.40 -20.77 10.93
CA LEU A 61 -4.15 -21.84 10.26
C LEU A 61 -3.26 -22.74 9.39
N ARG A 62 -2.00 -22.33 9.16
CA ARG A 62 -1.05 -22.99 8.25
C ARG A 62 -1.59 -23.23 6.84
N ARG A 63 -2.51 -22.37 6.39
CA ARG A 63 -3.17 -22.45 5.08
C ARG A 63 -3.47 -21.06 4.53
N ARG A 64 -3.83 -20.99 3.26
CA ARG A 64 -4.34 -19.75 2.65
C ARG A 64 -5.79 -19.52 3.11
N ALA A 65 -6.01 -18.38 3.74
CA ALA A 65 -7.31 -17.93 4.21
C ALA A 65 -7.68 -16.61 3.52
N ILE A 66 -8.93 -16.17 3.74
CA ILE A 66 -9.43 -14.91 3.20
C ILE A 66 -9.06 -13.78 4.16
N PHE A 67 -8.39 -12.76 3.63
CA PHE A 67 -8.05 -11.54 4.34
C PHE A 67 -8.84 -10.37 3.77
N LYS A 68 -9.56 -9.66 4.63
CA LYS A 68 -10.38 -8.50 4.28
C LYS A 68 -9.72 -7.22 4.80
N GLU A 69 -9.86 -6.15 4.04
CA GLU A 69 -9.44 -4.82 4.46
C GLU A 69 -10.19 -4.38 5.71
N MET A 70 -9.43 -4.06 6.75
CA MET A 70 -9.93 -3.45 7.97
C MET A 70 -9.57 -1.95 7.96
N LYS A 71 -10.53 -1.12 8.38
CA LYS A 71 -10.34 0.33 8.49
C LYS A 71 -9.76 0.70 9.85
#